data_AF-A0A453S5Q5-F1
#
_entry.id   AF-A0A453S5Q5-F1
#
_cell.length_a   1.000
_cell.length_b   1.000
_cell.length_c   1.000
_cell.angle_alpha   90.00
_cell.angle_beta   90.00
_cell.angle_gamma   90.00
#
_symmetry.space_group_name_H-M   'P 1'
#
loop_
_entity.id
_entity.type
_entity.pdbx_description
1 polymer ?
#
loop_
_entity_poly.entity_id
_entity_poly.type
_entity_poly.pdbx_seq_one_letter_code
_entity_poly.pdbx_strand_id
1 'polypeptide(L)' 'QTSQNGCKKILQKEPLSSLPHEFENEIMKDKAKKLSANYSEYRKVPGDGSCFYRSFIYSYCTLVSCC' A
#
# COMPACT_ATOMS: atom_id res chain seq x y z
N GLN A 1 -17.25 10.99 21.26
CA GLN A 1 -17.54 10.46 19.92
C GLN A 1 -16.29 10.73 19.08
N THR A 2 -15.40 9.76 18.92
CA THR A 2 -15.32 8.96 17.68
C THR A 2 -15.06 7.49 18.00
N SER A 3 -16.10 6.69 17.81
CA SER A 3 -16.05 5.24 17.71
C SER A 3 -15.62 4.88 16.29
N GLN A 4 -14.43 4.30 16.12
CA GLN A 4 -14.09 3.35 15.05
C GLN A 4 -13.00 2.38 15.52
N ASN A 5 -13.46 1.26 16.11
CA ASN A 5 -12.95 -0.10 15.95
C ASN A 5 -11.46 -0.30 15.62
N GLY A 6 -10.69 -0.86 16.55
CA GLY A 6 -9.26 -1.15 16.42
C GLY A 6 -8.83 -2.24 15.41
N CYS A 7 -9.39 -2.28 14.17
CA CYS A 7 -9.18 -3.42 13.28
C CYS A 7 -8.88 -3.14 11.79
N LYS A 8 -8.59 -1.91 11.33
CA LYS A 8 -8.01 -1.71 9.98
C LYS A 8 -6.86 -0.71 9.98
N LYS A 9 -5.66 -1.21 10.23
CA LYS A 9 -4.41 -0.44 10.07
C LYS A 9 -3.96 -0.33 8.61
N ILE A 10 -4.53 -1.05 7.65
CA ILE A 10 -4.13 -0.99 6.23
C ILE A 10 -5.05 0.00 5.49
N LEU A 11 -4.45 0.94 4.76
CA LEU A 11 -5.18 1.97 4.03
C LEU A 11 -5.87 1.39 2.77
N GLN A 12 -6.76 2.20 2.18
CA GLN A 12 -7.42 1.82 0.93
C GLN A 12 -6.44 1.70 -0.23
N LYS A 13 -6.87 1.02 -1.30
CA LYS A 13 -6.07 0.96 -2.52
C LYS A 13 -5.98 2.35 -3.14
N GLU A 14 -4.80 2.68 -3.63
CA GLU A 14 -4.51 3.88 -4.40
C GLU A 14 -3.91 3.47 -5.75
N PRO A 15 -4.21 4.20 -6.84
CA PRO A 15 -3.65 3.90 -8.16
C PRO A 15 -2.14 4.18 -8.16
N LEU A 16 -1.33 3.30 -8.76
CA LEU A 16 0.12 3.49 -8.74
C LEU A 16 0.58 4.74 -9.52
N SER A 17 -0.27 5.27 -10.39
CA SER A 17 -0.06 6.54 -11.09
C SER A 17 -0.03 7.76 -10.17
N SER A 18 -0.61 7.71 -8.95
CA SER A 18 -0.53 8.83 -8.00
C SER A 18 0.79 8.88 -7.25
N LEU A 19 1.49 7.75 -7.12
CA LEU A 19 2.68 7.59 -6.30
C LEU A 19 3.87 8.50 -6.69
N PRO A 20 4.20 8.74 -7.99
CA PRO A 20 5.31 9.60 -8.36
C PRO A 20 5.19 11.04 -7.85
N HIS A 21 3.97 11.52 -7.59
CA HIS A 21 3.75 12.88 -7.09
C HIS A 21 4.15 13.04 -5.61
N GLU A 22 4.29 11.94 -4.87
CA GLU A 22 4.66 11.95 -3.44
C GLU A 22 6.17 12.10 -3.22
N PHE A 23 6.98 11.91 -4.25
CA PHE A 23 8.44 11.96 -4.14
C PHE A 23 8.98 13.29 -4.68
N GLU A 24 9.84 13.96 -3.92
CA GLU A 24 10.60 15.10 -4.44
C GLU A 24 11.75 14.62 -5.36
N ASN A 25 12.33 13.46 -5.08
CA ASN A 25 13.50 12.94 -5.76
C ASN A 25 13.17 12.33 -7.14
N GLU A 26 13.76 12.86 -8.20
CA GLU A 26 13.55 12.41 -9.59
C GLU A 26 13.88 10.92 -9.82
N ILE A 27 14.89 10.37 -9.14
CA ILE A 27 15.22 8.93 -9.23
C ILE A 27 14.08 8.08 -8.68
N MET A 28 13.43 8.53 -7.60
CA MET A 28 12.29 7.82 -7.01
C MET A 28 11.03 7.96 -7.87
N LYS A 29 10.80 9.12 -8.48
CA LYS A 29 9.73 9.31 -9.46
C LYS A 29 9.87 8.34 -10.63
N ASP A 30 11.08 8.20 -11.17
CA ASP A 30 11.33 7.30 -12.30
C ASP A 30 11.20 5.82 -11.91
N LYS A 31 11.62 5.43 -10.70
CA LYS A 31 11.36 4.09 -10.17
C LYS A 31 9.86 3.82 -10.02
N ALA A 32 9.09 4.78 -9.51
CA ALA A 32 7.64 4.65 -9.39
C ALA A 32 6.97 4.49 -10.77
N LYS A 33 7.35 5.29 -11.77
CA LYS A 33 6.86 5.14 -13.16
C LYS A 33 7.17 3.75 -13.74
N LYS A 34 8.37 3.21 -13.51
CA LYS A 34 8.74 1.86 -13.97
C LYS A 34 7.88 0.77 -13.33
N LEU A 35 7.49 0.92 -12.07
CA LEU A 35 6.58 -0.02 -11.41
C LEU A 35 5.18 -0.02 -12.04
N SER A 36 4.70 1.13 -12.51
CA SER A 36 3.40 1.25 -13.19
C SER A 36 3.28 0.46 -14.50
N ALA A 37 4.39 -0.05 -15.05
CA ALA A 37 4.35 -0.94 -16.21
C ALA A 37 3.78 -2.33 -15.89
N ASN A 38 3.92 -2.80 -14.64
CA ASN A 38 3.54 -4.16 -14.25
C ASN A 38 2.49 -4.21 -13.12
N TYR A 39 2.25 -3.08 -12.44
CA TYR A 39 1.37 -3.00 -11.28
C TYR A 39 0.41 -1.80 -11.42
N SER A 40 -0.87 -2.00 -11.10
CA SER A 40 -1.91 -0.98 -11.24
C SER A 40 -2.19 -0.19 -9.96
N GLU A 41 -2.06 -0.82 -8.79
CA GLU A 41 -2.52 -0.29 -7.50
C GLU A 41 -1.56 -0.66 -6.37
N TYR A 42 -1.57 0.13 -5.29
CA TYR A 42 -0.85 -0.16 -4.04
C TYR A 42 -1.71 0.18 -2.82
N ARG A 43 -1.31 -0.29 -1.63
CA ARG A 43 -1.88 0.12 -0.35
C ARG A 43 -0.77 0.60 0.57
N LYS A 44 -0.97 1.75 1.21
CA LYS A 44 -0.08 2.22 2.28
C LYS A 44 -0.33 1.43 3.55
N VAL A 45 0.76 1.17 4.28
CA VAL A 45 0.74 0.51 5.58
C VAL A 45 1.51 1.37 6.58
N PRO A 46 0.92 1.76 7.73
CA PRO A 46 1.55 2.63 8.72
C PRO A 46 2.90 2.06 9.18
N GLY A 47 3.91 2.90 9.32
CA GLY A 47 5.23 2.51 9.82
C GLY A 47 5.29 2.45 11.34
N ASP A 48 4.64 1.46 11.97
CA ASP A 48 4.58 1.29 13.44
C ASP A 48 5.43 0.10 13.95
N GLY A 49 6.48 -0.27 13.22
CA GLY A 49 7.36 -1.42 13.54
C GLY A 49 6.76 -2.79 13.22
N SER A 50 5.44 -2.89 13.01
CA SER A 50 4.74 -4.12 12.61
C SER A 50 4.29 -4.11 11.14
N CYS A 51 4.74 -3.14 10.35
CA CYS A 51 4.27 -2.93 8.97
C CYS A 51 4.54 -4.14 8.06
N PHE A 52 5.70 -4.79 8.19
CA PHE A 52 6.03 -5.98 7.41
C PHE A 52 5.03 -7.12 7.63
N TYR A 53 4.84 -7.54 8.90
CA TYR A 53 3.92 -8.63 9.25
C TYR A 53 2.50 -8.33 8.81
N ARG A 54 2.06 -7.08 9.02
CA ARG A 54 0.73 -6.63 8.63
C ARG A 54 0.52 -6.66 7.12
N SER A 55 1.48 -6.17 6.33
CA SER A 55 1.44 -6.24 4.86
C SER A 55 1.38 -7.69 4.38
N PHE A 56 2.21 -8.55 4.96
CA PHE A 56 2.30 -9.96 4.56
C PHE A 56 1.01 -10.73 4.86
N ILE A 57 0.54 -10.70 6.12
CA ILE A 57 -0.68 -11.40 6.55
C ILE A 57 -1.89 -10.95 5.72
N TYR A 58 -2.04 -9.65 5.50
CA TYR A 58 -3.15 -9.13 4.71
C TYR A 58 -3.11 -9.60 3.26
N SER A 59 -1.93 -9.56 2.63
CA SER A 59 -1.77 -9.99 1.25
C SER A 59 -2.07 -11.48 1.10
N TYR A 60 -1.60 -12.29 2.05
CA TYR A 60 -1.87 -13.72 2.09
C TYR A 60 -3.36 -14.03 2.27
N CYS A 61 -4.02 -13.43 3.27
CA CYS A 61 -5.45 -13.65 3.50
C CYS A 61 -6.31 -13.17 2.32
N THR A 62 -5.94 -12.04 1.69
CA THR A 62 -6.65 -11.53 0.51
C THR A 62 -6.53 -12.48 -0.67
N LEU A 63 -5.35 -13.08 -0.86
CA LEU A 63 -5.11 -14.06 -1.92
C LEU A 63 -5.91 -15.36 -1.69
N VAL A 64 -5.91 -15.87 -0.46
CA VAL A 64 -6.62 -17.11 -0.11
C VAL A 64 -8.14 -16.95 -0.11
N SER A 65 -8.66 -15.77 0.24
CA SER A 65 -10.11 -15.51 0.26
C SER A 65 -10.73 -15.30 -1.14
N CYS A 66 -9.90 -15.22 -2.19
CA CYS A 66 -10.36 -15.12 -3.58
C CYS A 66 -10.54 -16.49 -4.25
N CYS A 67 -10.18 -17.59 -3.58
CA CYS A 67 -10.56 -18.96 -3.94
C CYS A 67 -11.86 -19.33 -3.23
#